data_AF-A0A2D4J888-F1
#
_entry.id   AF-A0A2D4J888-F1
#
_cell.length_a   1.000
_cell.length_b   1.000
_cell.length_c   1.000
_cell.angle_alpha   90.00
_cell.angle_beta   90.00
_cell.angle_gamma   90.00
#
_symmetry.space_group_name_H-M   'P 1'
#
loop_
_entity.id
_entity.type
_entity.pdbx_description
1 polymer ?
#
loop_
_entity_poly.entity_id
_entity_poly.type
_entity_poly.pdbx_seq_one_letter_code
_entity_poly.pdbx_strand_id
1 'polypeptide(L)'
;MAHSPSLAALHSHPGSPEQIQKSVLEHVWHRYAGDLSSSDEDSLKQEDKENEMPRKTQPHLCFEITSEDGFKVQADSIDGAWKAVIEKVQEARTNARLKHLSFAGMNGVRMLGMHHDAVIFLVEQL
;
A
#
# COMPACT_ATOMS: atom_id res chain seq x y z
N MET A 1 59.82 -26.23 13.10
CA MET A 1 58.53 -25.71 13.60
C MET A 1 58.52 -24.20 13.40
N ALA A 2 58.02 -23.75 12.25
CA ALA A 2 57.93 -22.34 11.92
C ALA A 2 56.51 -21.87 12.27
N HIS A 3 56.40 -21.01 13.28
CA HIS A 3 55.13 -20.36 13.63
C HIS A 3 55.04 -19.04 12.84
N SER A 4 54.10 -18.99 11.91
CA SER A 4 53.66 -17.74 11.28
C SER A 4 52.52 -17.15 12.13
N PRO A 5 52.53 -15.85 12.50
CA PRO A 5 51.36 -15.21 13.04
C PRO A 5 50.45 -14.76 11.87
N SER A 6 49.24 -15.29 11.82
CA SER A 6 48.18 -14.83 10.92
C SER A 6 47.64 -13.48 11.42
N LEU A 7 47.91 -12.40 10.68
CA LEU A 7 47.23 -11.13 10.85
C LEU A 7 45.84 -11.24 10.20
N ALA A 8 44.82 -11.49 11.01
CA ALA A 8 43.43 -11.36 10.58
C ALA A 8 43.18 -9.89 10.21
N ALA A 9 42.92 -9.64 8.93
CA ALA A 9 42.50 -8.34 8.44
C ALA A 9 41.15 -7.97 9.09
N LEU A 10 41.14 -6.88 9.85
CA LEU A 10 39.93 -6.17 10.24
C LEU A 10 39.28 -5.57 8.98
N HIS A 11 38.42 -6.35 8.33
CA HIS A 11 37.45 -5.80 7.38
C HIS A 11 36.27 -5.24 8.18
N SER A 12 36.41 -4.00 8.64
CA SER A 12 35.23 -3.16 8.91
C SER A 12 34.72 -2.69 7.55
N HIS A 13 33.64 -3.32 7.08
CA HIS A 13 32.90 -2.82 5.93
C HIS A 13 32.20 -1.51 6.34
N PRO A 14 32.41 -0.39 5.63
CA PRO A 14 31.56 0.77 5.82
C PRO A 14 30.15 0.38 5.34
N GLY A 15 29.20 0.40 6.27
CA GLY A 15 27.79 0.14 5.97
C GLY A 15 27.32 1.02 4.82
N SER A 16 26.69 0.41 3.83
CA SER A 16 26.09 1.11 2.69
C SER A 16 25.11 2.18 3.20
N PRO A 17 25.09 3.40 2.63
CA PRO A 17 24.18 4.47 3.03
C PRO A 17 22.70 4.07 2.92
N GLU A 18 22.37 3.04 2.13
CA GLU A 18 21.01 2.50 2.09
C GLU A 18 20.57 1.83 3.40
N GLN A 19 21.47 1.19 4.16
CA GLN A 19 21.09 0.48 5.40
C GLN A 19 20.68 1.45 6.52
N ILE A 20 21.27 2.64 6.52
CA ILE A 20 20.94 3.70 7.47
C ILE A 20 19.55 4.28 7.17
N GLN A 21 19.15 4.37 5.89
CA GLN A 21 17.81 4.86 5.54
C GLN A 21 16.70 3.90 5.97
N LYS A 22 16.89 2.57 5.83
CA LYS A 22 15.90 1.57 6.27
C LYS A 22 15.76 1.58 7.79
N SER A 23 16.86 1.71 8.53
CA SER A 23 16.80 1.73 10.00
C SER A 23 16.15 2.99 10.54
N VAL A 24 16.39 4.16 9.92
CA VAL A 24 15.72 5.41 10.29
C VAL A 24 14.24 5.36 9.96
N LEU A 25 13.86 4.82 8.80
CA LEU A 25 12.44 4.62 8.46
C LEU A 25 11.75 3.69 9.46
N GLU A 26 12.33 2.51 9.74
CA GLU A 26 11.84 1.56 10.74
C GLU A 26 11.66 2.22 12.12
N HIS A 27 12.67 2.96 12.60
CA HIS A 27 12.60 3.63 13.91
C HIS A 27 11.52 4.71 13.99
N VAL A 28 11.18 5.35 12.86
CA VAL A 28 10.08 6.32 12.79
C VAL A 28 8.72 5.60 12.86
N TRP A 29 8.58 4.46 12.18
CA TRP A 29 7.34 3.67 12.20
C TRP A 29 7.01 3.14 13.60
N HIS A 30 8.00 2.66 14.34
CA HIS A 30 7.79 2.14 15.71
C HIS A 30 7.40 3.20 16.74
N ARG A 31 7.63 4.50 16.45
CA ARG A 31 7.24 5.60 17.36
C ARG A 31 5.77 6.00 17.20
N TYR A 32 5.15 5.69 16.05
CA TYR A 32 3.73 5.96 15.79
C TYR A 32 2.83 4.75 16.05
N ALA A 33 3.38 3.54 16.05
CA ALA A 33 2.69 2.31 16.44
C ALA A 33 2.71 2.13 17.96
N GLY A 34 2.16 3.10 18.69
CA GLY A 34 2.03 3.05 20.14
C GLY A 34 1.45 1.73 20.64
N ASP A 35 2.05 1.22 21.72
CA ASP A 35 1.65 0.02 22.47
C ASP A 35 0.12 -0.11 22.59
N LEU A 36 -0.47 -1.03 21.82
CA LEU A 36 -1.77 -1.60 22.16
C LEU A 36 -1.53 -3.01 22.70
N SER A 37 -1.14 -3.01 23.97
CA SER A 37 -1.08 -4.17 24.84
C SER A 37 -2.49 -4.65 25.20
N SER A 38 -2.71 -5.96 24.98
CA SER A 38 -3.49 -6.93 25.79
C SER A 38 -4.91 -6.57 26.26
N SER A 39 -5.89 -7.39 25.85
CA SER A 39 -6.89 -7.96 26.76
C SER A 39 -7.57 -9.18 26.15
N ASP A 40 -7.62 -10.25 26.93
CA ASP A 40 -8.13 -11.59 26.63
C ASP A 40 -9.68 -11.73 26.57
N GLU A 41 -10.09 -12.94 26.18
CA GLU A 41 -11.31 -13.70 26.52
C GLU A 41 -12.54 -13.69 25.58
N ASP A 42 -12.98 -14.94 25.39
CA ASP A 42 -13.96 -15.53 24.49
C ASP A 42 -15.42 -15.21 24.89
N SER A 43 -16.31 -14.97 23.92
CA SER A 43 -17.76 -15.10 24.07
C SER A 43 -18.48 -15.08 22.73
N LEU A 44 -18.82 -16.29 22.28
CA LEU A 44 -19.77 -16.63 21.22
C LEU A 44 -21.03 -15.75 21.24
N LYS A 45 -21.32 -15.05 20.14
CA LYS A 45 -22.68 -14.64 19.73
C LYS A 45 -22.73 -14.39 18.23
N GLN A 46 -23.44 -15.30 17.58
CA GLN A 46 -23.86 -15.31 16.18
C GLN A 46 -24.95 -14.26 15.97
N GLU A 47 -24.67 -13.21 15.19
CA GLU A 47 -25.69 -12.36 14.55
C GLU A 47 -25.20 -11.96 13.15
N ASP A 48 -26.08 -12.10 12.16
CA ASP A 48 -25.88 -11.78 10.74
C ASP A 48 -25.20 -10.42 10.54
N LYS A 49 -23.99 -10.43 9.97
CA LYS A 49 -23.26 -9.22 9.53
C LYS A 49 -22.77 -9.37 8.08
N GLU A 50 -23.68 -9.67 7.17
CA GLU A 50 -23.40 -9.45 5.76
C GLU A 50 -23.57 -7.95 5.47
N ASN A 51 -22.43 -7.27 5.24
CA ASN A 51 -22.32 -5.88 4.79
C ASN A 51 -22.30 -4.74 5.83
N GLU A 52 -21.76 -4.95 7.03
CA GLU A 52 -21.22 -3.82 7.81
C GLU A 52 -19.70 -3.78 7.59
N MET A 53 -19.23 -3.03 6.58
CA MET A 53 -17.82 -2.62 6.54
C MET A 53 -17.49 -2.04 7.93
N PRO A 54 -16.46 -2.55 8.64
CA PRO A 54 -16.13 -2.06 9.97
C PRO A 54 -16.07 -0.55 9.94
N ARG A 55 -16.87 0.12 10.79
CA ARG A 55 -16.91 1.58 10.82
C ARG A 55 -15.48 2.07 11.01
N LYS A 56 -14.92 2.66 9.96
CA LYS A 56 -13.58 3.24 9.96
C LYS A 56 -13.65 4.53 10.78
N THR A 57 -13.78 4.38 12.10
CA THR A 57 -13.84 5.48 13.07
C THR A 57 -12.51 6.20 13.19
N GLN A 58 -11.45 5.65 12.60
CA GLN A 58 -10.14 6.28 12.47
C GLN A 58 -10.01 7.01 11.13
N PRO A 59 -9.34 8.17 11.11
CA PRO A 59 -8.90 8.80 9.86
C PRO A 59 -8.15 7.79 8.99
N HIS A 60 -8.55 7.67 7.73
CA HIS A 60 -7.96 6.76 6.77
C HIS A 60 -7.93 7.39 5.39
N LEU A 61 -7.00 6.94 4.56
CA LEU A 61 -6.95 7.33 3.17
C LEU A 61 -8.09 6.66 2.41
N CYS A 62 -8.75 7.43 1.55
CA CYS A 62 -9.84 6.96 0.73
C CYS A 62 -9.60 7.39 -0.72
N PHE A 63 -9.68 6.43 -1.63
CA PHE A 63 -9.58 6.62 -3.07
C PHE A 63 -10.97 6.59 -3.68
N GLU A 64 -11.32 7.63 -4.42
CA GLU A 64 -12.58 7.73 -5.14
C GLU A 64 -12.31 7.94 -6.63
N ILE A 65 -13.00 7.18 -7.49
CA ILE A 65 -12.99 7.37 -8.94
C ILE A 65 -14.43 7.57 -9.37
N THR A 66 -14.69 8.69 -10.03
CA THR A 66 -16.00 9.01 -10.60
C THR A 66 -15.85 9.37 -12.08
N SER A 67 -16.91 9.14 -12.84
CA SER A 67 -17.02 9.57 -14.22
C SER A 67 -18.37 10.24 -14.45
N GLU A 68 -18.41 11.09 -15.48
CA GLU A 68 -19.58 11.90 -15.81
C GLU A 68 -20.79 11.07 -16.25
N ASP A 69 -20.57 9.81 -16.66
CA ASP A 69 -21.63 8.84 -16.99
C ASP A 69 -22.30 8.21 -15.76
N GLY A 70 -21.88 8.61 -14.55
CA GLY A 70 -22.46 8.17 -13.28
C GLY A 70 -21.78 6.96 -12.66
N PHE A 71 -20.69 6.42 -13.23
CA PHE A 71 -19.89 5.43 -12.53
C PHE A 71 -19.15 6.06 -11.34
N LYS A 72 -19.17 5.35 -10.21
CA LYS A 72 -18.53 5.77 -8.95
C LYS A 72 -18.02 4.55 -8.19
N VAL A 73 -16.79 4.62 -7.71
CA VAL A 73 -16.23 3.64 -6.78
C VAL A 73 -15.42 4.33 -5.70
N GLN A 74 -15.45 3.75 -4.50
CA GLN A 74 -14.67 4.17 -3.34
C GLN A 74 -13.92 2.96 -2.78
N ALA A 75 -12.65 3.12 -2.42
CA ALA A 75 -11.83 2.07 -1.82
C ALA A 75 -10.82 2.66 -0.82
N ASP A 76 -10.28 1.82 0.06
CA ASP A 76 -9.15 2.18 0.96
C ASP A 76 -7.78 2.00 0.32
N SER A 77 -7.73 1.39 -0.86
CA SER A 77 -6.49 1.20 -1.62
C SER A 77 -6.65 1.67 -3.06
N ILE A 78 -5.57 2.25 -3.59
CA ILE A 78 -5.51 2.70 -4.97
C ILE A 78 -5.71 1.52 -5.94
N ASP A 79 -5.11 0.37 -5.64
CA ASP A 79 -5.27 -0.84 -6.44
C ASP A 79 -6.72 -1.36 -6.40
N GLY A 80 -7.39 -1.27 -5.25
CA GLY A 80 -8.80 -1.64 -5.11
C GLY A 80 -9.71 -0.76 -5.96
N ALA A 81 -9.50 0.56 -5.93
CA ALA A 81 -10.27 1.51 -6.75
C ALA A 81 -10.09 1.22 -8.25
N TRP A 82 -8.84 1.06 -8.71
CA TRP A 82 -8.55 0.80 -10.12
C TRP A 82 -8.97 -0.59 -10.60
N LYS A 83 -8.92 -1.60 -9.73
CA LYS A 83 -9.44 -2.93 -10.03
C LYS A 83 -10.94 -2.88 -10.33
N ALA A 84 -11.71 -2.16 -9.52
CA ALA A 84 -13.15 -2.00 -9.76
C ALA A 84 -13.46 -1.28 -11.07
N VAL A 85 -12.64 -0.29 -11.46
CA VAL A 85 -12.73 0.36 -12.78
C VAL A 85 -12.49 -0.66 -13.90
N ILE A 86 -11.42 -1.45 -13.82
CA ILE A 86 -11.11 -2.49 -14.82
C ILE A 86 -12.27 -3.48 -14.95
N GLU A 87 -12.79 -3.97 -13.83
CA GLU A 87 -13.91 -4.91 -13.81
C GLU A 87 -15.13 -4.33 -14.52
N LYS A 88 -15.48 -3.06 -14.25
CA LYS A 88 -16.61 -2.38 -14.88
C LYS A 88 -16.41 -2.11 -16.37
N VAL A 89 -15.21 -1.70 -16.77
CA VAL A 89 -14.85 -1.56 -18.19
C VAL A 89 -14.97 -2.91 -18.89
N GLN A 90 -14.49 -3.98 -18.26
CA GLN A 90 -14.53 -5.30 -18.85
C GLN A 90 -15.96 -5.88 -18.89
N GLU A 91 -16.81 -5.57 -17.91
CA GLU A 91 -18.24 -5.87 -17.91
C GLU A 91 -18.92 -5.20 -19.11
N ALA A 92 -18.73 -3.89 -19.29
CA ALA A 92 -19.29 -3.14 -20.42
C ALA A 92 -18.81 -3.68 -21.77
N ARG A 93 -17.54 -4.05 -21.89
CA ARG A 93 -16.99 -4.68 -23.11
C ARG A 93 -17.64 -6.03 -23.40
N THR A 94 -17.84 -6.85 -22.37
CA THR A 94 -18.50 -8.15 -22.49
C THR A 94 -19.94 -7.96 -22.96
N ASN A 95 -20.66 -7.00 -22.39
CA ASN A 95 -22.01 -6.63 -22.79
C ASN A 95 -22.08 -6.14 -24.25
N ALA A 96 -21.05 -5.41 -24.69
CA ALA A 96 -20.90 -4.96 -26.07
C ALA A 96 -20.30 -6.04 -27.02
N ARG A 97 -20.06 -7.27 -26.53
CA ARG A 97 -19.44 -8.38 -27.29
C ARG A 97 -18.07 -8.06 -27.88
N LEU A 98 -17.32 -7.19 -27.20
CA LEU A 98 -15.94 -6.84 -27.56
C LEU A 98 -14.94 -7.81 -26.92
N LYS A 99 -13.75 -7.93 -27.52
CA LYS A 99 -12.65 -8.75 -26.99
C LYS A 99 -12.21 -8.25 -25.61
N HIS A 100 -11.72 -9.16 -24.76
CA HIS A 100 -11.06 -8.79 -23.51
C HIS A 100 -9.88 -7.87 -23.80
N LEU A 101 -9.70 -6.84 -22.96
CA LEU A 101 -8.54 -5.95 -23.03
C LEU A 101 -7.55 -6.36 -21.94
N SER A 102 -6.26 -6.44 -22.28
CA SER A 102 -5.23 -6.68 -21.28
C SER A 102 -4.92 -5.38 -20.54
N PHE A 103 -4.94 -5.45 -19.22
CA PHE A 103 -4.52 -4.36 -18.33
C PHE A 103 -3.15 -4.63 -17.69
N ALA A 104 -2.35 -5.52 -18.29
CA ALA A 104 -1.01 -5.81 -17.81
C ALA A 104 -0.14 -4.53 -17.81
N GLY A 105 0.53 -4.27 -16.68
CA GLY A 105 1.35 -3.06 -16.51
C GLY A 105 0.57 -1.80 -16.13
N MET A 106 -0.75 -1.89 -15.92
CA MET A 106 -1.52 -0.79 -15.35
C MET A 106 -1.09 -0.56 -13.88
N ASN A 107 -0.88 0.70 -13.51
CA ASN A 107 -0.47 1.08 -12.17
C ASN A 107 -1.33 2.26 -11.70
N GLY A 108 -2.07 2.07 -10.62
CA GLY A 108 -3.00 3.07 -10.11
C GLY A 108 -2.35 4.38 -9.70
N VAL A 109 -1.13 4.34 -9.15
CA VAL A 109 -0.34 5.53 -8.78
C VAL A 109 -0.02 6.36 -10.00
N ARG A 110 0.36 5.70 -11.11
CA ARG A 110 0.61 6.39 -12.38
C ARG A 110 -0.67 7.01 -12.94
N MET A 111 -1.80 6.31 -12.86
CA MET A 111 -3.08 6.83 -13.36
C MET A 111 -3.60 8.02 -12.54
N LEU A 112 -3.29 8.06 -11.25
CA LEU A 112 -3.58 9.22 -10.39
C LEU A 112 -2.60 10.39 -10.61
N GLY A 113 -1.56 10.22 -11.43
CA GLY A 113 -0.53 11.25 -11.65
C GLY A 113 0.51 11.36 -10.53
N MET A 114 0.42 10.53 -9.50
CA MET A 114 1.34 10.51 -8.35
C MET A 114 2.73 9.93 -8.66
N HIS A 115 3.02 9.67 -9.94
CA HIS A 115 4.38 9.37 -10.40
C HIS A 115 5.14 10.65 -10.80
N HIS A 116 4.48 11.79 -10.92
CA HIS A 116 5.13 13.05 -11.21
C HIS A 116 5.68 13.68 -9.93
N ASP A 117 7.00 13.88 -9.87
CA ASP A 117 7.67 14.51 -8.73
C ASP A 117 7.03 15.84 -8.34
N ALA A 118 6.58 16.64 -9.31
CA ALA A 118 5.87 17.88 -9.05
C ALA A 118 4.61 17.69 -8.21
N VAL A 119 3.82 16.63 -8.47
CA VAL A 119 2.60 16.32 -7.70
C VAL A 119 2.98 15.83 -6.30
N ILE A 120 3.99 14.97 -6.21
CA ILE A 120 4.50 14.47 -4.92
C ILE A 120 4.96 15.64 -4.05
N PHE A 121 5.82 16.51 -4.58
CA PHE A 121 6.31 17.69 -3.86
C PHE A 121 5.19 18.64 -3.45
N LEU A 122 4.13 18.80 -4.25
CA LEU A 122 3.00 19.64 -3.82
C LEU A 122 2.22 19.01 -2.66
N VAL A 123 2.07 17.68 -2.64
CA VAL A 123 1.37 16.95 -1.58
C VAL A 123 2.17 16.91 -0.28
N GLU A 124 3.50 16.74 -0.35
CA GLU A 124 4.39 16.72 0.82
C GLU A 124 4.42 18.04 1.61
N GLN A 125 4.00 19.14 0.98
CA GLN A 125 4.03 20.48 1.57
C GLN A 125 2.72 20.87 2.28
N LEU A 126 1.70 20.01 2.22
CA LEU A 126 0.41 20.17 2.91
C LEU A 126 0.48 19.62 4.34
#